data_AF-A0A2S3ZB08-F1
#
_entry.id   AF-A0A2S3ZB08-F1
#
_cell.length_a   1.000
_cell.length_b   1.000
_cell.length_c   1.000
_cell.angle_alpha   90.00
_cell.angle_beta   90.00
_cell.angle_gamma   90.00
#
_symmetry.space_group_name_H-M   'P 1'
#
loop_
_entity.id
_entity.type
_entity.pdbx_description
1 polymer ?
#
loop_
_entity_poly.entity_id
_entity_poly.type
_entity_poly.pdbx_seq_one_letter_code
_entity_poly.pdbx_strand_id
1 'polypeptide(L)'
;MLLGERIALPHRVNAIRINRTFYGKPEVWPDIIIPAVNVAIEYDSPGRDKTAHRGLKEVSDREKDAALEEVGWAVIRVRADGLESLGPHSIVTAGVTDALVDEILTMVAEIRGAAAVAALLNRDPGD
;
A
#
# COMPACT_ATOMS: atom_id res chain seq x y z
N MET A 1 -6.74 -7.73 -14.69
CA MET A 1 -7.71 -7.37 -13.65
C MET A 1 -7.07 -6.41 -12.65
N LEU A 2 -7.83 -5.40 -12.24
CA LEU A 2 -7.46 -4.45 -11.19
C LEU A 2 -7.57 -5.09 -9.80
N LEU A 3 -6.89 -4.52 -8.80
CA LEU A 3 -6.89 -5.04 -7.43
C LEU A 3 -8.32 -5.16 -6.85
N GLY A 4 -9.17 -4.14 -7.03
CA GLY A 4 -10.55 -4.15 -6.55
C GLY A 4 -11.47 -5.16 -7.26
N GLU A 5 -11.06 -5.70 -8.40
CA GLU A 5 -11.77 -6.80 -9.05
C GLU A 5 -11.39 -8.16 -8.42
N ARG A 6 -10.18 -8.28 -7.87
CA ARG A 6 -9.67 -9.50 -7.22
C ARG A 6 -10.12 -9.63 -5.77
N ILE A 7 -10.14 -8.53 -5.01
CA ILE A 7 -10.44 -8.52 -3.58
C ILE A 7 -11.47 -7.45 -3.20
N ALA A 8 -12.17 -7.69 -2.11
CA ALA A 8 -13.10 -6.72 -1.55
C ALA A 8 -12.33 -5.54 -0.93
N LEU A 9 -12.51 -4.34 -1.50
CA LEU A 9 -11.94 -3.09 -1.00
C LEU A 9 -13.04 -2.15 -0.48
N PRO A 10 -12.80 -1.40 0.60
CA PRO A 10 -13.73 -0.37 1.03
C PRO A 10 -13.82 0.73 -0.03
N HIS A 11 -15.05 1.16 -0.34
CA HIS A 11 -15.27 2.35 -1.15
C HIS A 11 -15.44 3.57 -0.23
N ARG A 12 -14.73 4.67 -0.54
CA ARG A 12 -14.91 6.04 0.02
C ARG A 12 -14.26 6.37 1.37
N VAL A 13 -13.53 5.45 1.99
CA VAL A 13 -12.77 5.75 3.24
C VAL A 13 -11.36 5.18 3.17
N ASN A 14 -10.35 6.02 3.37
CA ASN A 14 -8.93 5.64 3.39
C ASN A 14 -8.13 6.30 4.53
N ALA A 15 -8.79 6.95 5.49
CA ALA A 15 -8.10 7.60 6.60
C ALA A 15 -7.74 6.59 7.71
N ILE A 16 -6.49 6.59 8.15
CA ILE A 16 -6.00 5.81 9.28
C ILE A 16 -5.58 6.77 10.39
N ARG A 17 -6.10 6.56 11.60
CA ARG A 17 -5.69 7.31 12.79
C ARG A 17 -4.37 6.76 13.32
N ILE A 18 -3.42 7.64 13.61
CA ILE A 18 -2.09 7.32 14.13
C ILE A 18 -1.90 7.85 15.56
N ASN A 19 -0.90 7.32 16.28
CA ASN A 19 -0.61 7.69 17.68
C ASN A 19 0.17 9.01 17.83
N ARG A 20 0.60 9.60 16.71
CA ARG A 20 1.36 10.83 16.62
C ARG A 20 0.77 11.74 15.55
N THR A 21 1.34 12.91 15.33
CA THR A 21 0.95 13.75 14.19
C THR A 21 1.90 13.55 13.02
N PHE A 22 1.36 13.43 11.81
CA PHE A 22 2.12 13.49 10.57
C PHE A 22 1.65 14.71 9.77
N TYR A 23 2.57 15.60 9.39
CA TYR A 23 2.24 16.94 8.87
C TYR A 23 1.17 17.69 9.69
N GLY A 24 1.23 17.57 11.02
CA GLY A 24 0.29 18.22 11.95
C GLY A 24 -1.12 17.61 11.99
N LYS A 25 -1.34 16.43 11.40
CA LYS A 25 -2.62 15.72 11.41
C LYS A 25 -2.53 14.39 12.17
N PRO A 26 -3.56 14.01 12.94
CA PRO A 26 -3.62 12.70 13.61
C PRO A 26 -4.11 11.57 12.68
N GLU A 27 -4.40 11.88 11.42
CA GLU A 27 -4.74 10.92 10.38
C GLU A 27 -3.72 10.93 9.23
N VAL A 28 -3.59 9.78 8.59
CA VAL A 28 -2.85 9.56 7.35
C VAL A 28 -3.80 8.99 6.30
N TRP A 29 -3.61 9.37 5.03
CA TRP A 29 -4.43 8.92 3.91
C TRP A 29 -3.56 8.18 2.87
N PRO A 30 -3.46 6.85 2.96
CA PRO A 30 -2.88 6.04 1.90
C PRO A 30 -3.75 6.01 0.64
N ASP A 31 -3.15 5.66 -0.50
CA ASP A 31 -3.90 5.53 -1.75
C ASP A 31 -4.96 4.44 -1.66
N ILE A 32 -4.59 3.29 -1.08
CA ILE A 32 -5.50 2.16 -0.85
C ILE A 32 -5.29 1.62 0.56
N ILE A 33 -6.37 1.23 1.21
CA ILE A 33 -6.32 0.49 2.47
C ILE A 33 -7.07 -0.84 2.33
N ILE A 34 -6.58 -1.87 3.02
CA ILE A 34 -7.20 -3.17 3.19
C ILE A 34 -7.44 -3.38 4.69
N PRO A 35 -8.53 -2.81 5.26
CA PRO A 35 -8.73 -2.75 6.71
C PRO A 35 -8.83 -4.12 7.37
N ALA A 36 -9.41 -5.10 6.67
CA ALA A 36 -9.58 -6.45 7.17
C ALA A 36 -8.25 -7.14 7.54
N VAL A 37 -7.12 -6.65 7.03
CA VAL A 37 -5.78 -7.19 7.34
C VAL A 37 -4.77 -6.11 7.76
N ASN A 38 -5.22 -4.88 8.03
CA ASN A 38 -4.37 -3.73 8.39
C ASN A 38 -3.16 -3.57 7.44
N VAL A 39 -3.42 -3.50 6.14
CA VAL A 39 -2.41 -3.19 5.11
C VAL A 39 -2.81 -1.93 4.36
N ALA A 40 -1.88 -0.99 4.24
CA ALA A 40 -1.96 0.19 3.38
C ALA A 40 -1.09 -0.01 2.14
N ILE A 41 -1.51 0.52 1.01
CA ILE A 41 -0.74 0.53 -0.24
C ILE A 41 -0.56 1.98 -0.68
N GLU A 42 0.69 2.32 -1.01
CA GLU A 42 1.08 3.61 -1.60
C GLU A 42 1.56 3.34 -3.03
N TYR A 43 1.12 4.17 -3.99
CA TYR A 43 1.65 4.18 -5.34
C TYR A 43 2.52 5.42 -5.54
N ASP A 44 3.83 5.21 -5.47
CA ASP A 44 4.80 6.29 -5.59
C ASP A 44 5.26 6.44 -7.05
N SER A 45 5.20 7.67 -7.56
CA SER A 45 5.83 8.08 -8.82
C SER A 45 6.62 9.37 -8.56
N PRO A 46 7.82 9.54 -9.13
CA PRO A 46 8.65 10.72 -8.89
C PRO A 46 8.06 12.00 -9.52
N GLY A 47 6.93 11.86 -10.24
CA GLY A 47 6.21 12.94 -10.90
C GLY A 47 6.97 13.48 -12.11
N ARG A 48 6.36 14.46 -12.80
CA ARG A 48 6.92 15.06 -14.02
C ARG A 48 8.33 15.62 -13.82
N ASP A 49 8.59 16.23 -12.67
CA ASP A 49 9.86 16.87 -12.35
C ASP A 49 10.89 15.92 -11.72
N LYS A 50 10.52 14.64 -11.53
CA LYS A 50 11.37 13.56 -10.97
C LYS A 50 11.96 13.82 -9.58
N THR A 51 11.31 14.65 -8.77
CA THR A 51 11.79 15.02 -7.43
C THR A 51 10.96 14.43 -6.29
N ALA A 52 9.78 13.87 -6.55
CA ALA A 52 8.99 13.21 -5.51
C ALA A 52 9.67 11.90 -5.07
N HIS A 53 9.47 11.54 -3.80
CA HIS A 53 9.93 10.26 -3.22
C HIS A 53 11.44 9.96 -3.34
N ARG A 54 12.27 11.00 -3.38
CA ARG A 54 13.75 10.92 -3.37
C ARG A 54 14.32 11.80 -2.27
N GLY A 55 15.44 11.39 -1.68
CA GLY A 55 16.18 12.18 -0.68
C GLY A 55 15.33 12.50 0.55
N LEU A 56 15.18 13.78 0.90
CA LEU A 56 14.40 14.21 2.08
C LEU A 56 12.93 13.74 2.03
N LYS A 57 12.35 13.59 0.84
CA LYS A 57 10.97 13.07 0.71
C LYS A 57 10.89 11.57 1.05
N GLU A 58 11.95 10.82 0.77
CA GLU A 58 12.05 9.41 1.16
C GLU A 58 12.19 9.23 2.68
N VAL A 59 12.82 10.19 3.37
CA VAL A 59 12.84 10.21 4.85
C VAL A 59 11.42 10.43 5.38
N SER A 60 10.68 11.38 4.82
CA SER A 60 9.27 11.60 5.17
C SER A 60 8.40 10.37 4.87
N ASP A 61 8.67 9.64 3.79
CA ASP A 61 7.99 8.40 3.45
C ASP A 61 8.22 7.33 4.53
N ARG A 62 9.46 7.15 4.99
CA ARG A 62 9.77 6.23 6.10
C ARG A 62 9.10 6.65 7.41
N GLU A 63 9.02 7.95 7.70
CA GLU A 63 8.31 8.45 8.88
C GLU A 63 6.80 8.20 8.80
N LYS A 64 6.20 8.30 7.60
CA LYS A 64 4.80 7.92 7.38
C LYS A 64 4.60 6.43 7.66
N ASP A 65 5.48 5.58 7.12
CA ASP A 65 5.41 4.13 7.29
C ASP A 65 5.53 3.73 8.76
N ALA A 66 6.51 4.28 9.48
CA ALA A 66 6.67 4.03 10.91
C ALA A 66 5.45 4.50 11.74
N ALA A 67 4.79 5.60 11.35
CA ALA A 67 3.58 6.06 12.05
C ALA A 67 2.40 5.10 11.88
N LEU A 68 2.29 4.48 10.71
CA LEU A 68 1.28 3.47 10.39
C LEU A 68 1.60 2.15 11.11
N GLU A 69 2.88 1.74 11.13
CA GLU A 69 3.34 0.54 11.83
C GLU A 69 3.08 0.61 13.34
N GLU A 70 3.27 1.77 13.97
CA GLU A 70 2.98 2.01 15.40
C GLU A 70 1.51 1.73 15.77
N VAL A 71 0.59 1.80 14.81
CA VAL A 71 -0.83 1.47 15.00
C VAL A 71 -1.24 0.15 14.33
N GLY A 72 -0.25 -0.71 14.01
CA GLY A 72 -0.46 -2.08 13.54
C GLY A 72 -0.69 -2.21 12.03
N TRP A 73 -0.50 -1.14 11.26
CA TRP A 73 -0.63 -1.17 9.81
C TRP A 73 0.71 -1.46 9.13
N ALA A 74 0.72 -2.44 8.23
CA ALA A 74 1.86 -2.60 7.31
C ALA A 74 1.65 -1.73 6.07
N VAL A 75 2.74 -1.19 5.52
CA VAL A 75 2.71 -0.42 4.28
C VAL A 75 3.40 -1.20 3.18
N ILE A 76 2.73 -1.35 2.04
CA ILE A 76 3.31 -1.83 0.79
C ILE A 76 3.50 -0.62 -0.12
N ARG A 77 4.73 -0.37 -0.57
CA ARG A 77 5.04 0.71 -1.51
C ARG A 77 5.22 0.17 -2.91
N VAL A 78 4.35 0.59 -3.82
CA VAL A 78 4.51 0.37 -5.25
C VAL A 78 5.32 1.52 -5.84
N ARG A 79 6.55 1.23 -6.26
CA ARG A 79 7.55 2.20 -6.70
C ARG A 79 7.61 2.18 -8.23
N ALA A 80 7.00 3.18 -8.87
CA ALA A 80 6.94 3.28 -10.33
C ALA A 80 8.03 4.21 -10.91
N ASP A 81 8.13 4.23 -12.24
CA ASP A 81 8.89 5.24 -13.00
C ASP A 81 10.38 5.39 -12.60
N GLY A 82 11.03 4.25 -12.32
CA GLY A 82 12.45 4.20 -11.98
C GLY A 82 12.77 4.69 -10.57
N LEU A 83 11.80 4.63 -9.66
CA LEU A 83 12.07 4.66 -8.22
C LEU A 83 12.68 3.32 -7.77
N GLU A 84 13.66 3.41 -6.88
CA GLU A 84 14.24 2.23 -6.24
C GLU A 84 13.32 1.70 -5.13
N SER A 85 13.56 0.44 -4.76
CA SER A 85 12.89 -0.22 -3.66
C SER A 85 13.17 0.52 -2.34
N LEU A 86 12.14 0.67 -1.51
CA LEU A 86 12.22 1.33 -0.21
C LEU A 86 11.85 0.32 0.89
N GLY A 87 12.83 -0.51 1.26
CA GLY A 87 12.67 -1.53 2.31
C GLY A 87 12.02 -2.83 1.84
N PRO A 88 11.66 -3.73 2.77
CA PRO A 88 11.24 -5.09 2.44
C PRO A 88 9.84 -5.18 1.82
N HIS A 89 8.95 -4.23 2.13
CA HIS A 89 7.58 -4.20 1.60
C HIS A 89 7.48 -3.21 0.42
N SER A 90 8.40 -3.34 -0.54
CA SER A 90 8.45 -2.50 -1.73
C SER A 90 8.41 -3.34 -2.99
N ILE A 91 7.56 -2.93 -3.93
CA ILE A 91 7.41 -3.54 -5.25
C ILE A 91 7.81 -2.50 -6.30
N VAL A 92 8.87 -2.77 -7.05
CA VAL A 92 9.29 -1.89 -8.15
C VAL A 92 8.57 -2.33 -9.43
N THR A 93 7.91 -1.39 -10.10
CA THR A 93 7.13 -1.69 -11.30
C THR A 93 7.34 -0.67 -12.42
N ALA A 94 7.11 -1.11 -13.66
CA ALA A 94 7.02 -0.23 -14.83
C ALA A 94 5.61 0.38 -15.02
N GLY A 95 4.60 -0.09 -14.28
CA GLY A 95 3.22 0.39 -14.39
C GLY A 95 2.19 -0.51 -13.69
N VAL A 96 0.92 -0.18 -13.84
CA VAL A 96 -0.18 -0.97 -13.25
C VAL A 96 -0.54 -2.11 -14.20
N THR A 97 -0.22 -3.35 -13.81
CA THR A 97 -0.44 -4.57 -14.58
C THR A 97 -1.07 -5.66 -13.72
N ASP A 98 -1.58 -6.71 -14.35
CA ASP A 98 -2.08 -7.90 -13.64
C ASP A 98 -0.99 -8.55 -12.77
N ALA A 99 0.26 -8.58 -13.28
CA ALA A 99 1.40 -9.11 -12.54
C ALA A 99 1.69 -8.29 -11.26
N LEU A 100 1.56 -6.95 -11.32
CA LEU A 100 1.68 -6.12 -10.13
C LEU A 100 0.59 -6.46 -9.10
N VAL A 101 -0.63 -6.69 -9.54
CA VAL A 101 -1.74 -7.06 -8.65
C VAL A 101 -1.44 -8.40 -7.97
N ASP A 102 -0.96 -9.40 -8.72
CA ASP A 102 -0.58 -10.70 -8.16
C ASP A 102 0.59 -10.58 -7.16
N GLU A 103 1.57 -9.72 -7.42
CA GLU A 103 2.69 -9.43 -6.52
C GLU A 103 2.25 -8.72 -5.24
N ILE A 104 1.33 -7.75 -5.33
CA ILE A 104 0.70 -7.12 -4.15
C ILE A 104 0.02 -8.18 -3.29
N LEU A 105 -0.78 -9.06 -3.89
CA LEU A 105 -1.49 -10.12 -3.13
C LEU A 105 -0.50 -11.12 -2.50
N THR A 106 0.60 -11.42 -3.18
CA THR A 106 1.69 -12.24 -2.64
C THR A 106 2.31 -11.57 -1.42
N MET A 107 2.62 -10.28 -1.51
CA MET A 107 3.19 -9.52 -0.39
C MET A 107 2.22 -9.39 0.79
N VAL A 108 0.92 -9.21 0.55
CA VAL A 108 -0.09 -9.26 1.62
C VAL A 108 -0.09 -10.63 2.30
N ALA A 109 0.02 -11.73 1.53
CA ALA A 109 0.09 -13.08 2.07
C ALA A 109 1.38 -13.32 2.87
N GLU A 110 2.51 -12.72 2.49
CA GLU A 110 3.75 -12.78 3.26
C GLU A 110 3.62 -12.04 4.60
N ILE A 111 2.97 -10.88 4.60
CA ILE A 111 2.82 -10.03 5.79
C ILE A 111 1.76 -10.55 6.77
N ARG A 112 0.66 -11.15 6.27
CA ARG A 112 -0.53 -11.49 7.07
C ARG A 112 -0.96 -12.96 6.97
N GLY A 113 -0.31 -13.74 6.12
CA GLY A 113 -0.62 -15.14 5.87
C GLY A 113 -1.58 -15.34 4.69
N ALA A 114 -1.37 -16.45 3.96
CA ALA A 114 -2.17 -16.79 2.77
C ALA A 114 -3.67 -16.97 3.07
N ALA A 115 -4.03 -17.46 4.25
CA ALA A 115 -5.43 -17.62 4.66
C ALA A 115 -6.16 -16.27 4.77
N ALA A 116 -5.46 -15.21 5.19
CA ALA A 116 -6.03 -13.87 5.26
C ALA A 116 -6.35 -13.33 3.86
N VAL A 117 -5.45 -13.55 2.89
CA VAL A 117 -5.69 -13.16 1.49
C VAL A 117 -6.83 -13.96 0.87
N ALA A 118 -6.88 -15.28 1.09
CA ALA A 118 -7.96 -16.12 0.57
C ALA A 118 -9.35 -15.65 1.05
N ALA A 119 -9.45 -15.14 2.27
CA ALA A 119 -10.70 -14.60 2.81
C ALA A 119 -11.13 -13.26 2.17
N LEU A 120 -10.22 -12.54 1.51
CA LEU A 120 -10.50 -11.27 0.84
C LEU A 120 -10.95 -11.42 -0.61
N LEU A 121 -10.68 -12.58 -1.22
CA LEU A 121 -10.97 -12.82 -2.63
C LEU A 121 -12.46 -12.62 -2.90
N ASN A 122 -12.76 -11.84 -3.92
CA ASN A 122 -14.12 -11.75 -4.44
C ASN A 122 -14.48 -13.14 -4.98
N ARG A 123 -15.60 -13.68 -4.51
CA ARG A 123 -16.15 -14.91 -5.10
C ARG A 123 -16.76 -14.55 -6.44
N ASP A 124 -16.47 -15.34 -7.47
CA ASP A 124 -17.17 -15.18 -8.73
C ASP A 124 -18.68 -15.35 -8.51
N PRO A 125 -19.54 -14.66 -9.26
CA PRO A 125 -21.01 -14.81 -9.16
C PRO A 125 -21.55 -16.20 -9.56
N GLY A 126 -20.73 -17.26 -9.56
CA GLY A 126 -21.05 -18.59 -10.10
C GLY A 126 -20.85 -19.78 -9.15
N ASP A 127 -20.50 -19.56 -7.87
CA ASP A 127 -20.49 -20.59 -6.82
C ASP A 127 -21.81 -20.63 -6.02
#